data_AF-A0A0P7EJA6-F1
#
_entry.id   AF-A0A0P7EJA6-F1
#
_cell.length_a   1.000
_cell.length_b   1.000
_cell.length_c   1.000
_cell.angle_alpha   90.00
_cell.angle_beta   90.00
_cell.angle_gamma   90.00
#
_symmetry.space_group_name_H-M   'P 1'
#
loop_
_entity.id
_entity.type
_entity.pdbx_description
1 polymer ?
#
loop_
_entity_poly.entity_id
_entity_poly.type
_entity_poly.pdbx_seq_one_letter_code
_entity_poly.pdbx_strand_id
1 'polypeptide(L)'
;MLQPITLRTVKSYQQDNDKASVNLIQIEDEISATFELLKVLHHYNSQNAWTLLIAPDHVPSKALLDSCSIDTSKLLVIRQKHLVNLEYVLSSALHNGNFAAVITWTDIVNNHQLDSMNLNLEQASAKFYCFTKSAQLNNLVPQPQ
;
A
#
# COMPACT_ATOMS: atom_id res chain seq x y z
N MET A 1 -21.67 6.36 7.72
CA MET A 1 -21.19 7.27 6.65
C MET A 1 -20.09 6.52 5.92
N LEU A 2 -20.29 6.24 4.63
CA LEU A 2 -19.35 5.47 3.81
C LEU A 2 -18.28 6.43 3.29
N GLN A 3 -17.00 6.12 3.50
CA GLN A 3 -15.90 6.95 3.01
C GLN A 3 -15.70 6.72 1.51
N PRO A 4 -15.48 7.76 0.69
CA PRO A 4 -15.31 7.57 -0.75
C PRO A 4 -13.90 7.04 -1.08
N ILE A 5 -13.83 5.86 -1.71
CA ILE A 5 -12.61 5.35 -2.34
C ILE A 5 -12.23 6.28 -3.50
N THR A 6 -11.11 6.99 -3.36
CA THR A 6 -10.53 7.76 -4.46
C THR A 6 -9.66 6.82 -5.32
N LEU A 7 -10.23 6.33 -6.42
CA LEU A 7 -9.48 5.60 -7.44
C LEU A 7 -8.53 6.56 -8.18
N ARG A 8 -7.21 6.35 -8.04
CA ARG A 8 -6.20 7.11 -8.78
C ARG A 8 -5.61 6.24 -9.89
N THR A 9 -6.03 6.50 -11.13
CA THR A 9 -5.33 5.99 -12.32
C THR A 9 -4.14 6.90 -12.58
N VAL A 10 -2.96 6.48 -12.13
CA VAL A 10 -1.72 7.27 -12.26
C VAL A 10 -1.13 7.13 -13.68
N LYS A 11 -1.66 7.93 -14.60
CA LYS A 11 -0.83 8.54 -15.65
C LYS A 11 -0.60 9.99 -15.26
N SER A 12 0.63 10.31 -14.92
CA SER A 12 1.15 11.65 -14.59
C SER A 12 1.03 12.12 -13.14
N TYR A 13 2.12 12.79 -12.75
CA TYR A 13 2.40 13.55 -11.55
C TYR A 13 1.25 14.48 -11.15
N GLN A 14 0.49 14.14 -10.11
CA GLN A 14 -0.38 15.08 -9.40
C GLN A 14 -0.30 14.84 -7.89
N GLN A 15 0.47 15.74 -7.28
CA GLN A 15 0.26 16.45 -6.02
C GLN A 15 -0.64 15.80 -4.94
N ASP A 16 0.00 15.63 -3.78
CA ASP A 16 -0.55 15.42 -2.45
C ASP A 16 -1.92 16.10 -2.25
N ASN A 17 -2.95 15.29 -1.99
CA ASN A 17 -4.24 15.80 -1.50
C ASN A 17 -4.53 15.10 -0.19
N ASP A 18 -4.55 15.92 0.85
CA ASP A 18 -4.54 15.65 2.28
C ASP A 18 -5.91 15.18 2.78
N LYS A 19 -6.32 13.97 2.38
CA LYS A 19 -7.39 13.26 3.07
C LYS A 19 -6.98 11.83 3.34
N ALA A 20 -7.32 11.38 4.54
CA ALA A 20 -7.33 10.01 5.03
C ALA A 20 -7.95 9.02 4.03
N SER A 21 -7.18 8.67 3.01
CA SER A 21 -7.65 7.89 1.87
C SER A 21 -6.62 6.80 1.63
N VAL A 22 -7.11 5.59 1.35
CA VAL A 22 -6.29 4.50 0.86
C VAL A 22 -5.65 4.92 -0.47
N ASN A 23 -4.33 4.89 -0.58
CA ASN A 23 -3.64 5.17 -1.85
C ASN A 23 -3.64 3.90 -2.69
N LEU A 24 -4.63 3.76 -3.57
CA LEU A 24 -4.71 2.65 -4.52
C LEU A 24 -3.75 2.88 -5.68
N ILE A 25 -2.81 1.95 -5.87
CA ILE A 25 -1.84 1.93 -6.97
C ILE A 25 -2.24 0.80 -7.92
N GLN A 26 -2.59 1.17 -9.15
CA GLN A 26 -2.91 0.20 -10.19
C GLN A 26 -1.63 -0.36 -10.81
N ILE A 27 -1.54 -1.69 -10.88
CA ILE A 27 -0.43 -2.41 -11.48
C ILE A 27 -0.92 -3.23 -12.68
N GLU A 28 -0.30 -2.98 -13.83
CA GLU A 28 -0.56 -3.72 -15.06
C GLU A 28 0.21 -5.04 -15.08
N ASP A 29 1.45 -5.01 -14.59
CA ASP A 29 2.40 -6.12 -14.59
C ASP A 29 3.35 -6.05 -13.36
N GLU A 30 4.15 -7.10 -13.17
CA GLU A 30 5.08 -7.23 -12.04
C GLU A 30 6.22 -6.21 -12.05
N ILE A 31 6.66 -5.78 -13.24
CA ILE A 31 7.72 -4.80 -13.41
C ILE A 31 7.19 -3.44 -12.94
N SER A 32 6.00 -3.07 -13.40
CA SER A 32 5.29 -1.86 -12.97
C SER A 32 5.06 -1.85 -11.45
N ALA A 33 4.66 -2.98 -10.86
CA ALA A 33 4.51 -3.10 -9.41
C ALA A 33 5.84 -2.85 -8.66
N THR A 34 6.94 -3.40 -9.18
CA THR A 34 8.26 -3.23 -8.59
C THR A 34 8.72 -1.77 -8.67
N PHE A 35 8.52 -1.10 -9.80
CA PHE A 35 8.88 0.31 -9.95
C PHE A 35 8.09 1.23 -9.02
N GLU A 36 6.77 1.06 -8.94
CA GLU A 36 5.94 1.85 -8.02
C GLU A 36 6.31 1.59 -6.57
N LEU A 37 6.59 0.34 -6.20
CA LEU A 37 7.09 -0.01 -4.88
C LEU A 37 8.41 0.69 -4.57
N LEU A 38 9.39 0.63 -5.48
CA LEU A 38 10.69 1.28 -5.30
C LEU A 38 10.56 2.80 -5.13
N LYS A 39 9.63 3.45 -5.84
CA LYS A 39 9.35 4.88 -5.68
C LYS A 39 8.85 5.19 -4.27
N VAL A 40 7.90 4.42 -3.76
CA VAL A 40 7.37 4.59 -2.39
C VAL A 40 8.48 4.37 -1.37
N LEU A 41 9.23 3.27 -1.49
CA LEU A 41 10.35 2.97 -0.58
C LEU A 41 11.40 4.09 -0.56
N HIS A 42 11.79 4.58 -1.74
CA HIS A 42 12.76 5.66 -1.85
C HIS A 42 12.23 6.98 -1.25
N HIS A 43 10.94 7.29 -1.42
CA HIS A 43 10.31 8.47 -0.83
C HIS A 43 10.39 8.47 0.71
N TYR A 44 10.17 7.31 1.34
CA TYR A 44 10.20 7.17 2.80
C TYR A 44 11.58 6.85 3.37
N ASN A 45 12.58 6.54 2.54
CA ASN A 45 13.93 6.18 2.96
C ASN A 45 14.63 7.28 3.80
N SER A 46 14.36 8.54 3.47
CA SER A 46 14.90 9.72 4.17
C SER A 46 14.21 9.98 5.51
N GLN A 47 13.08 9.34 5.80
CA GLN A 47 12.36 9.49 7.07
C GLN A 47 12.96 8.59 8.15
N ASN A 48 12.80 8.97 9.41
CA ASN A 48 13.25 8.20 10.56
C ASN A 48 12.15 7.27 11.09
N ALA A 49 11.52 6.53 10.18
CA ALA A 49 10.43 5.61 10.47
C ALA A 49 10.47 4.43 9.49
N TRP A 50 9.84 3.33 9.86
CA TRP A 50 9.87 2.11 9.05
C TRP A 50 8.85 2.15 7.92
N THR A 51 9.15 1.41 6.85
CA THR A 51 8.16 1.04 5.85
C THR A 51 7.77 -0.42 6.02
N LEU A 52 6.47 -0.69 6.14
CA LEU A 52 5.93 -2.02 6.33
C LEU A 52 5.38 -2.59 5.03
N LEU A 53 5.86 -3.76 4.64
CA LEU A 53 5.36 -4.56 3.53
C LEU A 53 4.54 -5.73 4.09
N ILE A 54 3.25 -5.75 3.80
CA ILE A 54 2.34 -6.81 4.23
C ILE A 54 2.03 -7.72 3.05
N ALA A 55 2.38 -9.00 3.23
CA ALA A 55 2.19 -10.07 2.28
C ALA A 55 2.54 -9.68 0.82
N PRO A 56 3.77 -9.16 0.58
CA PRO A 56 4.19 -8.85 -0.78
C PRO A 56 4.28 -10.13 -1.61
N ASP A 57 3.68 -10.09 -2.80
CA ASP A 57 3.75 -11.13 -3.84
C ASP A 57 5.24 -11.37 -4.18
N HIS A 58 5.96 -10.28 -4.45
CA HIS A 58 7.41 -10.27 -4.68
C HIS A 58 8.09 -9.22 -3.80
N VAL A 59 9.12 -9.63 -3.07
CA VAL A 59 9.99 -8.71 -2.32
C VAL A 59 11.14 -8.31 -3.24
N PRO A 60 11.44 -7.01 -3.39
CA PRO A 60 12.57 -6.57 -4.19
C PRO A 60 13.87 -7.22 -3.72
N SER A 61 14.67 -7.72 -4.66
CA SER A 61 15.97 -8.31 -4.36
C SER A 61 16.88 -7.29 -3.69
N LYS A 62 17.75 -7.75 -2.76
CA LYS A 62 18.70 -6.87 -2.07
C LYS A 62 19.52 -6.01 -3.04
N ALA A 63 19.99 -6.60 -4.15
CA ALA A 63 20.73 -5.88 -5.19
C ALA A 63 19.96 -4.70 -5.82
N LEU A 64 18.63 -4.84 -6.00
CA LEU A 64 17.78 -3.75 -6.51
C LEU A 64 17.63 -2.64 -5.45
N LEU A 65 17.42 -3.02 -4.19
CA LEU A 65 17.32 -2.07 -3.09
C LEU A 65 18.64 -1.28 -2.93
N ASP A 66 19.79 -1.98 -2.94
CA ASP A 66 21.12 -1.35 -2.91
C ASP A 66 21.34 -0.42 -4.12
N SER A 67 20.94 -0.84 -5.34
CA SER A 67 21.07 -0.01 -6.55
C SER A 67 20.25 1.28 -6.47
N CYS A 68 19.11 1.24 -5.77
CA CYS A 68 18.28 2.41 -5.51
C CYS A 68 18.63 3.14 -4.20
N SER A 69 19.74 2.77 -3.53
CA SER A 69 20.16 3.34 -2.25
C SER A 69 19.08 3.26 -1.15
N ILE A 70 18.23 2.24 -1.19
CA ILE A 70 17.16 2.02 -0.19
C ILE A 70 17.75 1.29 1.01
N ASP A 71 17.54 1.85 2.20
CA ASP A 71 18.01 1.28 3.46
C ASP A 71 17.11 0.12 3.90
N THR A 72 17.58 -1.10 3.69
CA THR A 72 16.89 -2.32 4.10
C THR A 72 16.68 -2.42 5.63
N SER A 73 17.45 -1.70 6.45
CA SER A 73 17.28 -1.70 7.91
C SER A 73 16.00 -0.99 8.37
N LYS A 74 15.40 -0.16 7.50
CA LYS A 74 14.14 0.53 7.73
C LYS A 74 12.93 -0.19 7.11
N LEU A 75 13.15 -1.38 6.53
CA LEU A 75 12.13 -2.14 5.84
C LEU A 75 11.70 -3.34 6.67
N LEU A 76 10.42 -3.41 7.01
CA LEU A 76 9.82 -4.57 7.68
C LEU A 76 8.94 -5.34 6.70
N VAL A 77 9.10 -6.66 6.62
CA VAL A 77 8.33 -7.53 5.72
C VAL A 77 7.58 -8.58 6.52
N ILE A 78 6.25 -8.60 6.42
CA ILE A 78 5.39 -9.65 6.96
C ILE A 78 4.95 -10.53 5.80
N ARG A 79 5.28 -11.82 5.82
CA ARG A 79 4.84 -12.78 4.80
C ARG A 79 3.43 -13.28 5.12
N GLN A 80 2.65 -13.60 4.07
CA GLN A 80 1.25 -14.08 4.20
C GLN A 80 1.10 -15.25 5.18
N LYS A 81 2.03 -16.21 5.18
CA LYS A 81 2.03 -17.36 6.11
C LYS A 81 2.04 -17.01 7.60
N HIS A 82 2.45 -15.78 7.95
CA HIS A 82 2.51 -15.29 9.32
C HIS A 82 1.42 -14.26 9.62
N LEU A 83 0.52 -14.00 8.67
CA LEU A 83 -0.52 -13.01 8.75
C LEU A 83 -1.82 -13.67 9.26
N VAL A 84 -2.03 -13.65 10.57
CA VAL A 84 -3.21 -14.25 11.23
C VAL A 84 -4.43 -13.31 11.17
N ASN A 85 -4.22 -12.01 11.37
CA ASN A 85 -5.28 -11.00 11.32
C ASN A 85 -4.76 -9.73 10.64
N LEU A 86 -5.16 -9.55 9.37
CA LEU A 86 -4.72 -8.44 8.54
C LEU A 86 -5.24 -7.09 9.04
N GLU A 87 -6.51 -7.02 9.45
CA GLU A 87 -7.12 -5.78 9.93
C GLU A 87 -6.40 -5.27 11.18
N TYR A 88 -6.12 -6.16 12.12
CA TYR A 88 -5.37 -5.82 13.32
C TYR A 88 -3.95 -5.33 12.99
N VAL A 89 -3.23 -6.03 12.10
CA VAL A 89 -1.87 -5.65 11.72
C VAL A 89 -1.85 -4.29 11.01
N LEU A 90 -2.79 -4.07 10.08
CA LEU A 90 -2.93 -2.79 9.38
C LEU A 90 -3.27 -1.67 10.36
N SER A 91 -4.31 -1.83 11.17
CA SER A 91 -4.72 -0.82 12.15
C SER A 91 -3.60 -0.53 13.14
N SER A 92 -2.95 -1.56 13.68
CA SER A 92 -1.82 -1.37 14.58
C SER A 92 -0.68 -0.62 13.90
N ALA A 93 -0.27 -1.01 12.69
CA ALA A 93 0.85 -0.36 12.00
C ALA A 93 0.55 1.11 11.66
N LEU A 94 -0.69 1.42 11.27
CA LEU A 94 -1.10 2.77 10.91
C LEU A 94 -1.15 3.73 12.11
N HIS A 95 -1.48 3.24 13.30
CA HIS A 95 -1.65 4.08 14.50
C HIS A 95 -0.46 4.03 15.49
N ASN A 96 0.47 3.09 15.35
CA ASN A 96 1.57 2.90 16.30
C ASN A 96 2.63 4.03 16.25
N GLY A 97 2.67 4.86 15.21
CA GLY A 97 3.61 5.99 15.09
C GLY A 97 5.02 5.63 14.63
N ASN A 98 5.37 4.34 14.56
CA ASN A 98 6.70 3.88 14.15
C ASN A 98 6.85 3.65 12.63
N PHE A 99 5.75 3.67 11.89
CA PHE A 99 5.73 3.46 10.45
C PHE A 99 5.41 4.76 9.73
N ALA A 100 6.15 5.06 8.66
CA ALA A 100 5.81 6.16 7.76
C ALA A 100 4.86 5.70 6.66
N ALA A 101 5.03 4.46 6.20
CA ALA A 101 4.21 3.86 5.16
C ALA A 101 3.91 2.39 5.44
N VAL A 102 2.68 1.99 5.13
CA VAL A 102 2.20 0.61 5.17
C VAL A 102 1.70 0.24 3.78
N ILE A 103 2.23 -0.83 3.21
CA ILE A 103 2.00 -1.25 1.83
C ILE A 103 1.43 -2.67 1.82
N THR A 104 0.34 -2.88 1.06
CA THR A 104 -0.29 -4.19 0.87
C THR A 104 -0.77 -4.38 -0.58
N TRP A 105 -1.24 -5.58 -0.92
CA TRP A 105 -1.78 -5.95 -2.24
C TRP A 105 -3.26 -6.39 -2.14
N THR A 106 -4.06 -6.14 -3.19
CA THR A 106 -5.50 -6.52 -3.22
C THR A 106 -5.75 -8.02 -3.37
N ASP A 107 -4.71 -8.81 -3.63
CA ASP A 107 -4.81 -10.28 -3.57
C ASP A 107 -5.07 -10.76 -2.13
N ILE A 108 -4.58 -9.99 -1.15
CA ILE A 108 -4.69 -10.27 0.29
C ILE A 108 -5.88 -9.51 0.92
N VAL A 109 -6.25 -8.36 0.35
CA VAL A 109 -7.38 -7.55 0.81
C VAL A 109 -8.36 -7.32 -0.34
N ASN A 110 -9.56 -7.89 -0.25
CA ASN A 110 -10.62 -7.55 -1.19
C ASN A 110 -11.03 -6.08 -0.97
N ASN A 111 -11.33 -5.31 -2.01
CA ASN A 111 -11.74 -3.89 -1.87
C ASN A 111 -12.97 -3.73 -0.95
N HIS A 112 -13.88 -4.71 -0.93
CA HIS A 112 -14.97 -4.74 0.05
C HIS A 112 -14.47 -4.88 1.49
N GLN A 113 -13.42 -5.65 1.72
CA GLN A 113 -12.78 -5.76 3.03
C GLN A 113 -12.06 -4.48 3.42
N LEU A 114 -11.40 -3.77 2.49
CA LEU A 114 -10.80 -2.46 2.80
C LEU A 114 -11.83 -1.43 3.27
N ASP A 115 -13.00 -1.39 2.64
CA ASP A 115 -14.11 -0.52 3.03
C ASP A 115 -14.78 -0.97 4.35
N SER A 116 -14.80 -2.29 4.60
CA SER A 116 -15.31 -2.89 5.84
C SER A 116 -14.34 -2.71 7.01
N MET A 117 -13.04 -2.65 6.72
CA MET A 117 -11.99 -2.54 7.72
C MET A 117 -12.05 -1.13 8.30
N ASN A 118 -12.27 -1.04 9.60
CA ASN A 118 -12.32 0.24 10.32
C ASN A 118 -10.90 0.78 10.56
N LEU A 119 -10.15 0.96 9.47
CA LEU A 119 -8.85 1.58 9.43
C LEU A 119 -9.11 3.09 9.52
N ASN A 120 -9.14 3.61 10.74
CA ASN A 120 -9.37 5.02 11.02
C ASN A 120 -8.23 5.90 10.49
N LEU A 121 -8.10 6.00 9.15
CA LEU A 121 -7.01 6.66 8.45
C LEU A 121 -6.93 8.16 8.75
N GLU A 122 -8.01 8.76 9.26
CA GLU A 122 -8.06 10.17 9.70
C GLU A 122 -7.14 10.44 10.89
N GLN A 123 -6.89 9.43 11.71
CA GLN A 123 -6.00 9.48 12.87
C GLN A 123 -4.71 8.68 12.63
N ALA A 124 -4.51 8.15 11.41
CA ALA A 124 -3.34 7.34 11.12
C ALA A 124 -2.08 8.20 11.04
N SER A 125 -1.04 7.75 11.73
CA SER A 125 0.31 8.33 11.71
C SER A 125 1.10 7.97 10.45
N ALA A 126 0.68 6.91 9.74
CA ALA A 126 1.36 6.38 8.56
C ALA A 126 0.47 6.49 7.31
N LYS A 127 1.10 6.64 6.13
CA LYS A 127 0.38 6.59 4.86
C LYS A 127 0.14 5.14 4.44
N PHE A 128 -1.06 4.85 3.95
CA PHE A 128 -1.43 3.51 3.52
C PHE A 128 -1.49 3.42 1.99
N TYR A 129 -0.82 2.39 1.44
CA TYR A 129 -0.75 2.09 0.01
C TYR A 129 -1.27 0.68 -0.26
N CYS A 130 -2.10 0.54 -1.28
CA CYS A 130 -2.66 -0.74 -1.69
C CYS A 130 -2.48 -0.94 -3.20
N PHE A 131 -1.74 -2.00 -3.57
CA PHE A 131 -1.42 -2.34 -4.95
C PHE A 131 -2.48 -3.26 -5.51
N THR A 132 -3.09 -2.89 -6.65
CA THR A 132 -4.19 -3.63 -7.26
C THR A 132 -3.96 -3.94 -8.72
N LYS A 133 -4.21 -5.19 -9.13
CA LYS A 133 -4.06 -5.61 -10.54
C LYS A 133 -5.19 -5.01 -11.38
N SER A 134 -4.86 -4.45 -12.54
CA SER A 134 -5.83 -3.81 -13.45
C SER A 134 -7.01 -4.71 -13.82
N ALA A 135 -6.81 -6.03 -13.92
CA ALA A 135 -7.85 -7.00 -14.23
C ALA A 135 -8.95 -7.11 -13.15
N GLN A 136 -8.63 -6.82 -11.88
CA GLN A 136 -9.62 -6.84 -10.80
C GLN A 136 -10.54 -5.61 -10.81
N LEU A 137 -10.18 -4.54 -11.54
CA LEU A 137 -10.99 -3.32 -11.65
C LEU A 137 -12.22 -3.46 -12.55
N ASN A 138 -12.20 -4.33 -13.56
CA ASN A 138 -13.34 -4.49 -14.46
C ASN A 138 -14.56 -5.17 -13.80
N ASN A 139 -14.37 -5.86 -12.67
CA ASN A 139 -15.47 -6.38 -11.86
C ASN A 139 -15.98 -5.36 -10.82
N LEU A 140 -15.44 -4.14 -10.81
CA LEU A 140 -15.66 -3.11 -9.80
C LEU A 140 -16.46 -1.89 -10.31
N VAL A 141 -16.95 -1.93 -11.54
CA VAL A 141 -17.90 -0.92 -12.07
C VAL A 141 -19.26 -1.60 -12.23
N PRO A 142 -20.33 -1.15 -11.53
CA PRO A 142 -21.68 -1.58 -11.88
C PRO A 142 -21.92 -1.16 -13.34
N GLN A 143 -22.20 -2.12 -14.21
CA GLN A 143 -22.71 -1.81 -15.54
C GLN A 143 -23.96 -0.93 -15.37
N PRO A 144 -24.03 0.25 -16.01
CA PRO A 144 -25.29 0.94 -16.13
C PRO A 144 -26.24 0.02 -16.93
N GLN A 145 -27.40 -0.26 -16.35
CA GLN A 145 -28.50 -0.93 -17.05
C GLN A 145 -29.06 -0.04 -18.16
#